data_AF-A0A953PZP5-F1
#
_entry.id   AF-A0A953PZP5-F1
#
_cell.length_a   1.000
_cell.length_b   1.000
_cell.length_c   1.000
_cell.angle_alpha   90.00
_cell.angle_beta   90.00
_cell.angle_gamma   90.00
#
_symmetry.space_group_name_H-M   'P 1'
#
loop_
_entity.id
_entity.type
_entity.pdbx_description
1 polymer ?
#
loop_
_entity_poly.entity_id
_entity_poly.type
_entity_poly.pdbx_seq_one_letter_code
_entity_poly.pdbx_strand_id
1 'polypeptide(L)'
;MAQGVRDAMAWRYGSDKNPAKPLARRLLRTSASVRGALRRAEKRQAAGERLSESELWILDNCRLLRSANREAHEAVKSFRKLPSVFSPQNESVLTPRAYMVALGFLKAVDFQYHQQDLALYLEGIQQVESLQVKELWALKPALQLGMLEQIAADAEEGAENGNRPTQKSAGAESRASGRVRNVISSLRALGEDNWKEFFEDHSATERVLREDPSGTYPLMDYDSRDLYRRAVEEFASQSLFSEEEVARTAVLLARRAKAHAKRHDSRMSARRADLGYYLIAEGSRLLKRRLGCRPPLMAKLRQMILDWPEIYYIVGVELTTIGLVFVLLRSLGIAIPLIPGLLLLIPASHAAVGLVNRLTTFLIPPRRLPKLDFSEGVPPD
;
A
#
# COMPACT_ATOMS: atom_id res chain seq x y z
N MET A 1 -7.48 -1.99 -23.67
CA MET A 1 -6.58 -0.85 -23.97
C MET A 1 -7.30 0.48 -24.24
N ALA A 2 -8.08 0.63 -25.33
CA ALA A 2 -8.65 1.94 -25.72
C ALA A 2 -9.53 2.61 -24.64
N GLN A 3 -10.31 1.82 -23.89
CA GLN A 3 -11.13 2.36 -22.79
C GLN A 3 -10.28 2.93 -21.65
N GLY A 4 -9.18 2.25 -21.28
CA GLY A 4 -8.27 2.72 -20.23
C GLY A 4 -7.62 4.07 -20.58
N VAL A 5 -7.22 4.25 -21.85
CA VAL A 5 -6.70 5.54 -22.35
C VAL A 5 -7.76 6.64 -22.22
N ARG A 6 -9.00 6.36 -22.66
CA ARG A 6 -10.11 7.32 -22.57
C ARG A 6 -10.41 7.74 -21.13
N ASP A 7 -10.48 6.77 -20.22
CA ASP A 7 -10.78 7.03 -18.81
C ASP A 7 -9.66 7.85 -18.15
N ALA A 8 -8.40 7.55 -18.46
CA ALA A 8 -7.26 8.31 -17.94
C ALA A 8 -7.23 9.76 -18.47
N MET A 9 -7.52 9.98 -19.75
CA MET A 9 -7.59 11.32 -20.34
C MET A 9 -8.73 12.18 -19.78
N ALA A 10 -9.80 11.55 -19.27
CA ALA A 10 -10.94 12.26 -18.69
C ALA A 10 -10.72 12.70 -17.23
N TRP A 11 -9.62 12.28 -16.59
CA TRP A 11 -9.40 12.59 -15.18
C TRP A 11 -9.08 14.05 -14.93
N ARG A 12 -9.80 14.61 -13.95
CA ARG A 12 -9.52 15.93 -13.38
C ARG A 12 -8.96 15.73 -11.98
N TYR A 13 -7.72 16.17 -11.78
CA TYR A 13 -7.04 16.04 -10.50
C TYR A 13 -7.49 17.10 -9.50
N GLY A 14 -7.57 16.71 -8.23
CA GLY A 14 -7.83 17.63 -7.13
C GLY A 14 -7.15 17.18 -5.85
N SER A 15 -6.80 18.15 -5.00
CA SER A 15 -6.19 17.90 -3.70
C SER A 15 -7.20 18.17 -2.59
N ASP A 16 -7.59 17.12 -1.86
CA ASP A 16 -8.34 17.24 -0.60
C ASP A 16 -7.47 16.72 0.55
N LYS A 17 -7.67 17.27 1.75
CA LYS A 17 -7.05 16.78 2.98
C LYS A 17 -7.54 15.37 3.34
N ASN A 18 -8.71 14.93 2.85
CA ASN A 18 -9.22 13.58 3.12
C ASN A 18 -10.12 13.00 2.00
N PRO A 19 -9.56 12.68 0.82
CA PRO A 19 -10.31 12.15 -0.31
C PRO A 19 -10.85 10.73 -0.07
N ALA A 20 -10.36 10.04 0.95
CA ALA A 20 -10.87 8.73 1.34
C ALA A 20 -12.15 8.80 2.20
N LYS A 21 -12.58 9.99 2.67
CA LYS A 21 -13.79 10.11 3.50
C LYS A 21 -15.08 9.70 2.74
N PRO A 22 -15.31 10.14 1.48
CA PRO A 22 -16.42 9.64 0.67
C PRO A 22 -16.34 8.14 0.43
N LEU A 23 -15.15 7.61 0.12
CA LEU A 23 -14.93 6.18 -0.10
C LEU A 23 -15.17 5.35 1.16
N ALA A 24 -14.70 5.80 2.31
CA ALA A 24 -14.94 5.15 3.59
C ALA A 24 -16.44 5.11 3.94
N ARG A 25 -17.18 6.19 3.63
CA ARG A 25 -18.65 6.21 3.79
C ARG A 25 -19.33 5.23 2.85
N ARG A 26 -18.90 5.15 1.58
CA ARG A 26 -19.39 4.16 0.61
C ARG A 26 -19.15 2.73 1.09
N LEU A 27 -17.94 2.44 1.56
CA LEU A 27 -17.59 1.13 2.08
C LEU A 27 -18.46 0.76 3.29
N LEU A 28 -18.63 1.68 4.25
CA LEU A 28 -19.50 1.43 5.41
C LEU A 28 -20.96 1.15 5.00
N ARG A 29 -21.49 1.90 4.03
CA ARG A 29 -22.83 1.68 3.48
C ARG A 29 -22.92 0.32 2.81
N THR A 30 -21.96 -0.01 1.95
CA THR A 30 -21.89 -1.30 1.24
C THR A 30 -21.82 -2.46 2.22
N SER A 31 -20.93 -2.39 3.21
CA SER A 31 -20.84 -3.39 4.28
C SER A 31 -22.15 -3.53 5.07
N ALA A 32 -22.91 -2.45 5.24
CA ALA A 32 -24.21 -2.49 5.90
C ALA A 32 -25.27 -3.13 4.99
N SER A 33 -25.33 -2.76 3.71
CA SER A 33 -26.27 -3.34 2.73
C SER A 33 -26.03 -4.83 2.52
N VAL A 34 -24.77 -5.27 2.32
CA VAL A 34 -24.45 -6.70 2.17
C VAL A 34 -24.83 -7.50 3.42
N ARG A 35 -24.52 -6.99 4.62
CA ARG A 35 -24.96 -7.63 5.88
C ARG A 35 -26.47 -7.63 6.03
N GLY A 36 -27.13 -6.56 5.61
CA GLY A 36 -28.58 -6.44 5.60
C GLY A 36 -29.23 -7.48 4.68
N ALA A 37 -28.71 -7.61 3.45
CA ALA A 37 -29.15 -8.61 2.48
C ALA A 37 -28.99 -10.03 3.01
N LEU A 38 -27.83 -10.37 3.57
CA LEU A 38 -27.58 -11.66 4.21
C LEU A 38 -28.57 -11.94 5.34
N ARG A 39 -28.74 -11.01 6.28
CA ARG A 39 -29.68 -11.17 7.41
C ARG A 39 -31.13 -11.31 6.96
N ARG A 40 -31.53 -10.58 5.91
CA ARG A 40 -32.88 -10.70 5.33
C ARG A 40 -33.08 -12.09 4.74
N ALA A 41 -32.14 -12.54 3.91
CA ALA A 41 -32.18 -13.87 3.30
C ALA A 41 -32.20 -14.98 4.36
N GLU A 42 -31.34 -14.91 5.39
CA GLU A 42 -31.30 -15.85 6.52
C GLU A 42 -32.65 -15.90 7.26
N LYS A 43 -33.26 -14.74 7.52
CA LYS A 43 -34.57 -14.65 8.21
C LYS A 43 -35.69 -15.27 7.38
N ARG A 44 -35.74 -14.99 6.08
CA ARG A 44 -36.76 -15.54 5.16
C ARG A 44 -36.60 -17.05 5.00
N GLN A 45 -35.35 -17.53 4.92
CA GLN A 45 -35.04 -18.96 4.91
C GLN A 45 -35.55 -19.65 6.18
N ALA A 46 -35.28 -19.07 7.36
CA ALA A 46 -35.74 -19.60 8.64
C ALA A 46 -37.27 -19.58 8.79
N ALA A 47 -37.95 -18.64 8.13
CA ALA A 47 -39.41 -18.58 8.06
C ALA A 47 -40.03 -19.56 7.04
N GLY A 48 -39.21 -20.31 6.28
CA GLY A 48 -39.68 -21.22 5.23
C GLY A 48 -40.20 -20.51 3.98
N GLU A 49 -39.87 -19.23 3.79
CA GLU A 49 -40.28 -18.47 2.61
C GLU A 49 -39.46 -18.88 1.37
N ARG A 50 -40.06 -18.75 0.19
CA ARG A 50 -39.33 -18.94 -1.08
C ARG A 50 -38.35 -17.79 -1.28
N LEU A 51 -37.06 -18.13 -1.28
CA LEU A 51 -35.98 -17.20 -1.59
C LEU A 51 -35.91 -16.96 -3.10
N SER A 52 -35.53 -15.74 -3.47
CA SER A 52 -35.10 -15.43 -4.85
C SER A 52 -33.78 -16.13 -5.15
N GLU A 53 -33.49 -16.36 -6.44
CA GLU A 53 -32.19 -16.94 -6.84
C GLU A 53 -31.01 -16.05 -6.41
N SER A 54 -31.17 -14.72 -6.42
CA SER A 54 -30.16 -13.78 -5.92
C SER A 54 -29.86 -13.97 -4.42
N GLU A 55 -30.90 -14.16 -3.60
CA GLU A 55 -30.74 -14.42 -2.16
C GLU A 55 -30.03 -15.75 -1.91
N LEU A 56 -30.35 -16.78 -2.68
CA LEU A 56 -29.66 -18.09 -2.61
C LEU A 56 -28.17 -17.94 -2.93
N TRP A 57 -27.84 -17.29 -4.05
CA TRP A 57 -26.43 -17.04 -4.42
C TRP A 57 -25.66 -16.28 -3.34
N ILE A 58 -26.29 -15.29 -2.69
CA ILE A 58 -25.67 -14.51 -1.60
C ILE A 58 -25.45 -15.37 -0.35
N LEU A 59 -26.42 -16.21 0.03
CA LEU A 59 -26.31 -17.10 1.18
C LEU A 59 -25.20 -18.15 0.96
N ASP A 60 -25.19 -18.78 -0.21
CA ASP A 60 -24.22 -19.83 -0.56
C ASP A 60 -22.78 -19.29 -0.57
N ASN A 61 -22.61 -18.00 -0.83
CA ASN A 61 -21.30 -17.35 -0.92
C ASN A 61 -20.99 -16.42 0.27
N CYS A 62 -21.69 -16.58 1.39
CA CYS A 62 -21.55 -15.67 2.55
C CYS A 62 -20.11 -15.53 3.08
N ARG A 63 -19.29 -16.59 3.03
CA ARG A 63 -17.88 -16.56 3.46
C ARG A 63 -17.02 -15.69 2.54
N LEU A 64 -17.19 -15.83 1.23
CA LEU A 64 -16.50 -15.03 0.22
C LEU A 64 -16.83 -13.55 0.38
N LEU A 65 -18.13 -13.22 0.51
CA LEU A 65 -18.59 -11.84 0.69
C LEU A 65 -18.04 -11.21 1.98
N ARG A 66 -18.00 -11.98 3.09
CA ARG A 66 -17.41 -11.52 4.35
C ARG A 66 -15.90 -11.31 4.25
N SER A 67 -15.16 -12.19 3.56
CA SER A 67 -13.70 -12.03 3.34
C SER A 67 -13.41 -10.78 2.52
N ALA A 68 -14.06 -10.64 1.36
CA ALA A 68 -13.89 -9.48 0.48
C ALA A 68 -14.25 -8.16 1.20
N ASN A 69 -15.34 -8.16 1.98
CA ASN A 69 -15.74 -6.98 2.73
C ASN A 69 -14.72 -6.62 3.83
N ARG A 70 -14.11 -7.62 4.47
CA ARG A 70 -13.07 -7.41 5.47
C ARG A 70 -11.80 -6.85 4.83
N GLU A 71 -11.33 -7.45 3.75
CA GLU A 71 -10.14 -7.02 2.99
C GLU A 71 -10.29 -5.57 2.49
N ALA A 72 -11.44 -5.25 1.89
CA ALA A 72 -11.75 -3.89 1.47
C ALA A 72 -11.74 -2.90 2.65
N HIS A 73 -12.27 -3.30 3.82
CA HIS A 73 -12.31 -2.46 5.02
C HIS A 73 -10.91 -2.21 5.61
N GLU A 74 -10.07 -3.25 5.68
CA GLU A 74 -8.69 -3.16 6.14
C GLU A 74 -7.86 -2.21 5.24
N ALA A 75 -8.15 -2.21 3.94
CA ALA A 75 -7.51 -1.33 2.97
C ALA A 75 -7.94 0.15 3.05
N VAL A 76 -9.07 0.52 3.68
CA VAL A 76 -9.57 1.92 3.74
C VAL A 76 -8.50 2.94 4.15
N LYS A 77 -7.61 2.55 5.07
CA LYS A 77 -6.53 3.44 5.54
C LYS A 77 -5.49 3.73 4.44
N SER A 78 -5.20 2.78 3.55
CA SER A 78 -4.22 2.98 2.47
C SER A 78 -4.74 4.00 1.44
N PHE A 79 -6.06 4.03 1.18
CA PHE A 79 -6.68 4.98 0.24
C PHE A 79 -6.55 6.45 0.66
N ARG A 80 -6.30 6.76 1.94
CA ARG A 80 -6.22 8.15 2.45
C ARG A 80 -5.12 9.00 1.81
N LYS A 81 -4.04 8.36 1.37
CA LYS A 81 -2.84 9.03 0.86
C LYS A 81 -2.68 8.85 -0.65
N LEU A 82 -3.66 8.27 -1.33
CA LEU A 82 -3.58 8.04 -2.77
C LEU A 82 -3.94 9.31 -3.55
N PRO A 83 -3.36 9.48 -4.76
CA PRO A 83 -3.84 10.44 -5.74
C PRO A 83 -5.36 10.32 -5.93
N SER A 84 -6.02 11.46 -6.10
CA SER A 84 -7.48 11.52 -6.16
C SER A 84 -7.94 12.37 -7.33
N VAL A 85 -9.05 11.94 -7.92
CA VAL A 85 -9.66 12.56 -9.10
C VAL A 85 -11.12 12.85 -8.82
N PHE A 86 -11.67 13.84 -9.50
CA PHE A 86 -13.11 14.14 -9.40
C PHE A 86 -13.93 13.02 -10.02
N SER A 87 -15.01 12.64 -9.33
CA SER A 87 -15.92 11.63 -9.86
C SER A 87 -16.71 12.17 -11.06
N PRO A 88 -16.82 11.43 -12.17
CA PRO A 88 -17.64 11.81 -13.32
C PRO A 88 -19.13 11.97 -12.97
N GLN A 89 -19.58 11.29 -11.93
CA GLN A 89 -20.98 11.30 -11.49
C GLN A 89 -21.31 12.51 -10.62
N ASN A 90 -20.29 13.12 -10.00
CA ASN A 90 -20.43 14.30 -9.15
C ASN A 90 -19.09 15.03 -9.08
N GLU A 91 -18.98 16.11 -9.86
CA GLU A 91 -17.75 16.91 -9.98
C GLU A 91 -17.30 17.56 -8.67
N SER A 92 -18.14 17.54 -7.62
CA SER A 92 -17.79 18.06 -6.30
C SER A 92 -17.17 17.01 -5.36
N VAL A 93 -17.10 15.74 -5.77
CA VAL A 93 -16.62 14.64 -4.93
C VAL A 93 -15.29 14.09 -5.43
N LEU A 94 -14.24 14.30 -4.63
CA LEU A 94 -12.94 13.68 -4.84
C LEU A 94 -12.94 12.22 -4.40
N THR A 95 -12.41 11.37 -5.26
CA THR A 95 -12.35 9.93 -5.05
C THR A 95 -10.94 9.42 -5.35
N PRO A 96 -10.39 8.48 -4.55
CA PRO A 96 -9.08 7.89 -4.84
C PRO A 96 -9.03 7.30 -6.25
N ARG A 97 -7.99 7.64 -7.00
CA ARG A 97 -7.83 7.26 -8.41
C ARG A 97 -7.83 5.75 -8.60
N ALA A 98 -7.19 5.00 -7.70
CA ALA A 98 -7.24 3.53 -7.71
C ALA A 98 -8.67 2.97 -7.71
N TYR A 99 -9.60 3.58 -6.97
CA TYR A 99 -11.00 3.15 -7.00
C TYR A 99 -11.71 3.56 -8.30
N MET A 100 -11.37 4.71 -8.87
CA MET A 100 -11.87 5.11 -10.18
C MET A 100 -11.40 4.18 -11.31
N VAL A 101 -10.14 3.74 -11.25
CA VAL A 101 -9.59 2.70 -12.15
C VAL A 101 -10.39 1.42 -12.03
N ALA A 102 -10.58 0.91 -10.81
CA ALA A 102 -11.33 -0.32 -10.55
C ALA A 102 -12.78 -0.22 -11.05
N LEU A 103 -13.47 0.88 -10.75
CA LEU A 103 -14.86 1.08 -11.17
C LEU A 103 -14.99 1.25 -12.69
N GLY A 104 -14.07 1.96 -13.33
CA GLY A 104 -14.03 2.10 -14.79
C GLY A 104 -13.82 0.75 -15.48
N PHE A 105 -12.87 -0.05 -14.98
CA PHE A 105 -12.65 -1.41 -15.46
C PHE A 105 -13.89 -2.28 -15.30
N LEU A 106 -14.45 -2.38 -14.10
CA LEU A 106 -15.62 -3.23 -13.82
C LEU A 106 -16.81 -2.88 -14.72
N LYS A 107 -17.05 -1.59 -14.98
CA LYS A 107 -18.10 -1.16 -15.91
C LYS A 107 -17.77 -1.51 -17.37
N ALA A 108 -16.52 -1.41 -17.77
CA ALA A 108 -16.11 -1.72 -19.14
C ALA A 108 -16.26 -3.21 -19.49
N VAL A 109 -16.20 -4.10 -18.48
CA VAL A 109 -16.35 -5.56 -18.64
C VAL A 109 -17.68 -6.09 -18.10
N ASP A 110 -18.66 -5.22 -17.83
CA ASP A 110 -19.96 -5.60 -17.23
C ASP A 110 -19.83 -6.50 -15.99
N PHE A 111 -18.85 -6.17 -15.14
CA PHE A 111 -18.45 -6.89 -13.94
C PHE A 111 -18.03 -8.36 -14.15
N GLN A 112 -17.70 -8.75 -15.38
CA GLN A 112 -17.09 -10.05 -15.71
C GLN A 112 -15.57 -9.90 -15.64
N TYR A 113 -15.00 -10.33 -14.51
CA TYR A 113 -13.58 -10.15 -14.24
C TYR A 113 -12.76 -11.24 -14.92
N HIS A 114 -11.80 -10.80 -15.74
CA HIS A 114 -10.66 -11.60 -16.16
C HIS A 114 -9.37 -10.81 -15.96
N GLN A 115 -8.35 -11.47 -15.44
CA GLN A 115 -7.06 -10.84 -15.13
C GLN A 115 -6.40 -10.22 -16.37
N GLN A 116 -6.53 -10.88 -17.53
CA GLN A 116 -5.99 -10.40 -18.81
C GLN A 116 -6.67 -9.11 -19.29
N ASP A 117 -7.98 -8.97 -19.06
CA ASP A 117 -8.70 -7.74 -19.41
C ASP A 117 -8.27 -6.58 -18.51
N LEU A 118 -8.04 -6.86 -17.21
CA LEU A 118 -7.51 -5.87 -16.28
C LEU A 118 -6.12 -5.42 -16.72
N ALA A 119 -5.24 -6.35 -17.12
CA ALA A 119 -3.92 -6.06 -17.67
C ALA A 119 -3.99 -5.07 -18.84
N LEU A 120 -4.78 -5.41 -19.87
CA LEU A 120 -4.97 -4.57 -21.06
C LEU A 120 -5.61 -3.20 -20.76
N TYR A 121 -6.44 -3.13 -19.72
CA TYR A 121 -7.03 -1.88 -19.27
C TYR A 121 -5.99 -0.99 -18.55
N LEU A 122 -5.19 -1.57 -17.66
CA LEU A 122 -4.10 -0.86 -16.97
C LEU A 122 -3.00 -0.40 -17.92
N GLU A 123 -2.65 -1.20 -18.93
CA GLU A 123 -1.71 -0.77 -19.98
C GLU A 123 -2.20 0.51 -20.68
N GLY A 124 -3.50 0.59 -21.00
CA GLY A 124 -4.09 1.79 -21.60
C GLY A 124 -3.99 3.01 -20.69
N ILE A 125 -4.23 2.83 -19.38
CA ILE A 125 -4.09 3.92 -18.40
C ILE A 125 -2.64 4.39 -18.31
N GLN A 126 -1.70 3.45 -18.22
CA GLN A 126 -0.27 3.74 -18.04
C GLN A 126 0.40 4.35 -19.27
N GLN A 127 -0.26 4.36 -20.44
CA GLN A 127 0.17 5.16 -21.60
C GLN A 127 -0.05 6.66 -21.38
N VAL A 128 -1.04 7.04 -20.57
CA VAL A 128 -1.35 8.44 -20.26
C VAL A 128 -0.64 8.86 -18.99
N GLU A 129 -0.71 8.05 -17.94
CA GLU A 129 -0.08 8.37 -16.66
C GLU A 129 0.30 7.13 -15.86
N SER A 130 1.52 7.14 -15.30
CA SER A 130 2.01 6.06 -14.44
C SER A 130 1.18 5.93 -13.16
N LEU A 131 0.76 4.70 -12.83
CA LEU A 131 0.14 4.39 -11.55
C LEU A 131 1.23 4.19 -10.47
N GLN A 132 1.01 4.75 -9.29
CA GLN A 132 1.91 4.53 -8.16
C GLN A 132 1.82 3.09 -7.66
N VAL A 133 2.89 2.59 -7.05
CA VAL A 133 2.97 1.27 -6.42
C VAL A 133 1.79 1.07 -5.45
N LYS A 134 1.49 2.09 -4.64
CA LYS A 134 0.37 2.06 -3.68
C LYS A 134 -1.00 2.03 -4.35
N GLU A 135 -1.15 2.66 -5.52
CA GLU A 135 -2.41 2.65 -6.25
C GLU A 135 -2.67 1.28 -6.86
N LEU A 136 -1.66 0.66 -7.46
CA LEU A 136 -1.76 -0.70 -8.00
C LEU A 136 -2.13 -1.70 -6.90
N TRP A 137 -1.50 -1.62 -5.72
CA TRP A 137 -1.89 -2.43 -4.56
C TRP A 137 -3.32 -2.19 -4.08
N ALA A 138 -3.81 -0.96 -4.20
CA ALA A 138 -5.16 -0.60 -3.81
C ALA A 138 -6.22 -1.03 -4.82
N LEU A 139 -5.85 -1.53 -6.02
CA LEU A 139 -6.82 -1.97 -7.02
C LEU A 139 -7.60 -3.20 -6.57
N LYS A 140 -6.97 -4.24 -6.00
CA LYS A 140 -7.68 -5.44 -5.51
C LYS A 140 -8.80 -5.09 -4.51
N PRO A 141 -8.54 -4.39 -3.40
CA PRO A 141 -9.61 -4.00 -2.48
C PRO A 141 -10.62 -3.02 -3.11
N ALA A 142 -10.21 -2.20 -4.08
CA ALA A 142 -11.14 -1.34 -4.80
C ALA A 142 -12.08 -2.11 -5.74
N LEU A 143 -11.57 -3.13 -6.45
CA LEU A 143 -12.36 -4.05 -7.27
C LEU A 143 -13.35 -4.82 -6.41
N GLN A 144 -12.90 -5.34 -5.25
CA GLN A 144 -13.77 -5.99 -4.27
C GLN A 144 -14.89 -5.04 -3.81
N LEU A 145 -14.56 -3.78 -3.49
CA LEU A 145 -15.57 -2.79 -3.09
C LEU A 145 -16.59 -2.54 -4.22
N GLY A 146 -16.14 -2.35 -5.47
CA GLY A 146 -17.03 -2.15 -6.61
C GLY A 146 -17.95 -3.34 -6.87
N MET A 147 -17.43 -4.56 -6.78
CA MET A 147 -18.22 -5.79 -6.90
C MET A 147 -19.23 -5.94 -5.75
N LEU A 148 -18.84 -5.63 -4.51
CA LEU A 148 -19.74 -5.67 -3.36
C LEU A 148 -20.85 -4.61 -3.46
N GLU A 149 -20.54 -3.41 -3.96
CA GLU A 149 -21.54 -2.37 -4.25
C GLU A 149 -22.57 -2.86 -5.28
N GLN A 150 -22.12 -3.53 -6.34
CA GLN A 150 -22.99 -4.08 -7.36
C GLN A 150 -23.88 -5.21 -6.83
N ILE A 151 -23.31 -6.16 -6.06
CA ILE A 151 -24.08 -7.23 -5.41
C ILE A 151 -25.13 -6.65 -4.46
N ALA A 152 -24.77 -5.63 -3.67
CA ALA A 152 -25.70 -4.99 -2.76
C ALA A 152 -26.89 -4.35 -3.50
N ALA A 153 -26.63 -3.65 -4.60
CA ALA A 153 -27.66 -3.03 -5.43
C ALA A 153 -28.59 -4.07 -6.07
N ASP A 154 -28.03 -5.12 -6.68
CA ASP A 154 -28.82 -6.17 -7.33
C ASP A 154 -29.62 -7.02 -6.31
N ALA A 155 -29.11 -7.19 -5.09
CA ALA A 155 -29.80 -7.87 -4.01
C ALA A 155 -31.01 -7.08 -3.49
N GLU A 156 -30.88 -5.75 -3.40
CA GLU A 156 -31.98 -4.87 -3.01
C GLU A 156 -33.07 -4.84 -4.10
N GLU A 157 -32.69 -4.73 -5.37
CA GLU A 157 -33.62 -4.80 -6.52
C GLU A 157 -34.38 -6.14 -6.56
N GLY A 158 -33.69 -7.26 -6.36
CA GLY A 158 -34.32 -8.59 -6.34
C GLY A 158 -35.33 -8.74 -5.20
N ALA A 159 -35.00 -8.26 -4.00
CA ALA A 159 -35.87 -8.35 -2.83
C ALA A 159 -37.14 -7.49 -2.97
N GLU A 160 -37.03 -6.29 -3.53
CA GLU A 160 -38.19 -5.41 -3.75
C GLU A 160 -39.16 -5.99 -4.78
N ASN A 161 -38.63 -6.59 -5.85
CA ASN A 161 -39.41 -7.19 -6.93
C ASN A 161 -40.06 -8.52 -6.52
N GLY A 162 -39.40 -9.33 -5.68
CA GLY A 162 -39.97 -10.57 -5.13
C GLY A 162 -41.19 -10.34 -4.23
N ASN A 163 -41.29 -9.17 -3.58
CA ASN A 163 -42.46 -8.79 -2.78
C ASN A 163 -43.66 -8.30 -3.62
N ARG A 164 -43.49 -8.07 -4.93
CA ARG A 164 -44.55 -7.60 -5.84
C ARG A 164 -44.64 -8.52 -7.08
N PRO A 165 -45.33 -9.67 -6.99
CA PRO A 165 -45.40 -10.63 -8.09
C PRO A 165 -46.20 -10.04 -9.26
N THR A 166 -45.49 -9.55 -10.27
CA THR A 166 -46.02 -9.09 -11.56
C THR A 166 -45.22 -9.75 -12.68
N GLN A 167 -45.77 -9.96 -13.88
CA GLN A 167 -45.01 -10.52 -15.01
C GLN A 167 -43.73 -9.72 -15.34
N LYS A 168 -43.74 -8.40 -15.08
CA LYS A 168 -42.58 -7.53 -15.25
C LYS A 168 -41.50 -7.77 -14.20
N SER A 169 -41.86 -8.20 -12.97
CA SER A 169 -40.91 -8.48 -11.89
C SER A 169 -40.16 -9.79 -12.08
N ALA A 170 -40.76 -10.82 -12.68
CA ALA A 170 -40.08 -12.09 -12.98
C ALA A 170 -38.88 -11.92 -13.95
N GLY A 171 -39.06 -11.10 -15.00
CA GLY A 171 -37.96 -10.79 -15.93
C GLY A 171 -36.89 -9.87 -15.35
N ALA A 172 -37.23 -9.03 -14.38
CA ALA A 172 -36.26 -8.21 -13.65
C ALA A 172 -35.45 -9.06 -12.65
N GLU A 173 -36.12 -9.96 -11.93
CA GLU A 173 -35.53 -10.89 -10.97
C GLU A 173 -34.52 -11.83 -11.63
N SER A 174 -34.86 -12.44 -12.77
CA SER A 174 -33.93 -13.31 -13.50
C SER A 174 -32.68 -12.57 -13.98
N ARG A 175 -32.82 -11.32 -14.43
CA ARG A 175 -31.67 -10.48 -14.82
C ARG A 175 -30.80 -10.11 -13.62
N ALA A 176 -31.42 -9.69 -12.52
CA ALA A 176 -30.70 -9.36 -11.29
C ALA A 176 -29.94 -10.58 -10.75
N SER A 177 -30.55 -11.76 -10.77
CA SER A 177 -29.87 -12.99 -10.35
C SER A 177 -28.70 -13.36 -11.25
N GLY A 178 -28.86 -13.25 -12.57
CA GLY A 178 -27.76 -13.43 -13.52
C GLY A 178 -26.58 -12.49 -13.24
N ARG A 179 -26.85 -11.22 -12.91
CA ARG A 179 -25.81 -10.24 -12.53
C ARG A 179 -25.15 -10.61 -11.20
N VAL A 180 -25.92 -10.92 -10.15
CA VAL A 180 -25.37 -11.35 -8.85
C VAL A 180 -24.45 -12.55 -9.01
N ARG A 181 -24.87 -13.56 -9.77
CA ARG A 181 -24.06 -14.75 -10.06
C ARG A 181 -22.74 -14.39 -10.76
N ASN A 182 -22.79 -13.54 -11.78
CA ASN A 182 -21.61 -13.13 -12.52
C ASN A 182 -20.64 -12.36 -11.62
N VAL A 183 -21.12 -11.39 -10.84
CA VAL A 183 -20.28 -10.61 -9.93
C VAL A 183 -19.66 -11.48 -8.83
N ILE A 184 -20.40 -12.46 -8.29
CA ILE A 184 -19.86 -13.43 -7.32
C ILE A 184 -18.77 -14.29 -7.94
N SER A 185 -18.96 -14.73 -9.18
CA SER A 185 -17.96 -15.53 -9.91
C SER A 185 -16.69 -14.71 -10.17
N SER A 186 -16.84 -13.46 -10.59
CA SER A 186 -15.75 -12.49 -10.73
C SER A 186 -15.01 -12.20 -9.44
N LEU A 187 -15.75 -12.08 -8.32
CA LEU A 187 -15.16 -11.85 -7.01
C LEU A 187 -14.34 -13.06 -6.54
N ARG A 188 -14.79 -14.28 -6.88
CA ARG A 188 -14.04 -15.51 -6.61
C ARG A 188 -12.76 -15.56 -7.44
N ALA A 189 -12.84 -15.30 -8.74
CA ALA A 189 -11.68 -15.26 -9.63
C ALA A 189 -10.61 -14.25 -9.12
N LEU A 190 -11.03 -13.03 -8.75
CA LEU A 190 -10.13 -12.04 -8.13
C LEU A 190 -9.49 -12.51 -6.80
N GLY A 191 -10.20 -13.35 -6.05
CA GLY A 191 -9.71 -13.98 -4.82
C GLY A 191 -8.61 -15.00 -5.06
N GLU A 192 -8.71 -15.76 -6.16
CA GLU A 192 -7.79 -16.83 -6.57
C GLU A 192 -6.52 -16.30 -7.24
N ASP A 193 -6.55 -15.10 -7.82
CA ASP A 193 -5.39 -14.51 -8.51
C ASP A 193 -4.17 -14.27 -7.60
N ASN A 194 -2.98 -14.58 -8.13
CA ASN A 194 -1.69 -14.20 -7.55
C ASN A 194 -1.44 -12.69 -7.73
N TRP A 195 -2.04 -11.91 -6.83
CA TRP A 195 -1.97 -10.45 -6.90
C TRP A 195 -0.54 -9.89 -6.84
N LYS A 196 0.38 -10.62 -6.19
CA LYS A 196 1.79 -10.19 -6.08
C LYS A 196 2.48 -10.20 -7.44
N GLU A 197 2.32 -11.28 -8.18
CA GLU A 197 2.87 -11.46 -9.53
C GLU A 197 2.21 -10.48 -10.50
N PHE A 198 0.88 -10.40 -10.48
CA PHE A 198 0.14 -9.41 -11.27
C PHE A 198 0.65 -7.98 -11.05
N PHE A 199 0.90 -7.59 -9.81
CA PHE A 199 1.44 -6.28 -9.50
C PHE A 199 2.82 -6.05 -10.14
N GLU A 200 3.71 -7.03 -10.10
CA GLU A 200 5.09 -6.90 -10.61
C GLU A 200 5.14 -6.78 -12.12
N ASP A 201 4.26 -7.47 -12.83
CA ASP A 201 4.19 -7.41 -14.30
C ASP A 201 3.65 -6.08 -14.81
N HIS A 202 2.74 -5.46 -14.04
CA HIS A 202 2.01 -4.27 -14.46
C HIS A 202 2.54 -2.98 -13.83
N SER A 203 3.54 -3.03 -12.94
CA SER A 203 4.14 -1.83 -12.35
C SER A 203 5.21 -1.22 -13.26
N ALA A 204 5.00 0.03 -13.69
CA ALA A 204 6.01 0.78 -14.44
C ALA A 204 7.32 0.95 -13.65
N THR A 205 7.20 1.20 -12.34
CA THR A 205 8.34 1.28 -11.41
C THR A 205 9.10 -0.05 -11.34
N GLU A 206 8.40 -1.18 -11.18
CA GLU A 206 9.04 -2.51 -11.15
C GLU A 206 9.80 -2.80 -12.44
N ARG A 207 9.18 -2.51 -13.61
CA ARG A 207 9.81 -2.72 -14.91
C ARG A 207 11.15 -1.99 -15.03
N VAL A 208 11.21 -0.75 -14.54
CA VAL A 208 12.45 0.03 -14.52
C VAL A 208 13.48 -0.55 -13.55
N LEU A 209 13.06 -0.94 -12.34
CA LEU A 209 13.98 -1.53 -11.35
C LEU A 209 14.57 -2.86 -11.83
N ARG A 210 13.83 -3.64 -12.62
CA ARG A 210 14.33 -4.87 -13.27
C ARG A 210 15.44 -4.63 -14.30
N GLU A 211 15.59 -3.41 -14.81
CA GLU A 211 16.70 -3.05 -15.69
C GLU A 211 18.02 -2.75 -14.93
N ASP A 212 18.13 -3.27 -13.70
CA ASP A 212 19.28 -3.16 -12.81
C ASP A 212 20.57 -3.63 -13.50
N PRO A 213 21.59 -2.76 -13.60
CA PRO A 213 22.85 -3.13 -14.24
C PRO A 213 23.63 -4.22 -13.50
N SER A 214 23.47 -4.42 -12.19
CA SER A 214 24.16 -5.53 -11.51
C SER A 214 23.47 -6.87 -11.73
N GLY A 215 22.20 -6.88 -12.16
CA GLY A 215 21.40 -8.08 -12.33
C GLY A 215 20.99 -8.73 -10.99
N THR A 216 21.20 -8.03 -9.87
CA THR A 216 20.90 -8.56 -8.53
C THR A 216 19.41 -8.44 -8.24
N TYR A 217 18.80 -7.31 -8.63
CA TYR A 217 17.41 -7.01 -8.30
C TYR A 217 16.41 -8.08 -8.77
N PRO A 218 16.46 -8.61 -10.02
CA PRO A 218 15.52 -9.64 -10.47
C PRO A 218 15.63 -10.97 -9.72
N LEU A 219 16.80 -11.24 -9.11
CA LEU A 219 17.07 -12.45 -8.34
C LEU A 219 16.64 -12.34 -6.87
N MET A 220 16.07 -11.20 -6.45
CA MET A 220 15.67 -10.97 -5.06
C MET A 220 14.28 -11.53 -4.74
N ASP A 221 14.10 -11.94 -3.48
CA ASP A 221 12.78 -12.32 -2.98
C ASP A 221 11.80 -11.13 -3.00
N TYR A 222 10.51 -11.44 -2.99
CA TYR A 222 9.45 -10.44 -3.08
C TYR A 222 9.58 -9.34 -2.00
N ASP A 223 9.90 -9.74 -0.76
CA ASP A 223 9.99 -8.84 0.38
C ASP A 223 11.18 -7.87 0.22
N SER A 224 12.29 -8.33 -0.34
CA SER A 224 13.46 -7.50 -0.62
C SER A 224 13.19 -6.53 -1.76
N ARG A 225 12.49 -6.97 -2.81
CA ARG A 225 12.05 -6.08 -3.90
C ARG A 225 11.06 -5.03 -3.39
N ASP A 226 10.18 -5.39 -2.46
CA ASP A 226 9.28 -4.45 -1.79
C ASP A 226 10.04 -3.38 -0.98
N LEU A 227 11.16 -3.71 -0.33
CA LEU A 227 12.00 -2.71 0.35
C LEU A 227 12.50 -1.61 -0.62
N TYR A 228 12.86 -2.00 -1.84
CA TYR A 228 13.36 -1.08 -2.86
C TYR A 228 12.21 -0.22 -3.40
N ARG A 229 11.06 -0.83 -3.68
CA ARG A 229 9.84 -0.12 -4.11
C ARG A 229 9.41 0.91 -3.07
N ARG A 230 9.44 0.58 -1.77
CA ARG A 230 9.17 1.53 -0.68
C ARG A 230 10.20 2.66 -0.61
N ALA A 231 11.47 2.40 -0.88
CA ALA A 231 12.48 3.45 -0.92
C ALA A 231 12.22 4.43 -2.07
N VAL A 232 11.86 3.92 -3.25
CA VAL A 232 11.45 4.74 -4.41
C VAL A 232 10.23 5.59 -4.06
N GLU A 233 9.20 4.99 -3.46
CA GLU A 233 7.99 5.68 -3.01
C GLU A 233 8.31 6.80 -2.01
N GLU A 234 9.21 6.53 -1.05
CA GLU A 234 9.66 7.53 -0.08
C GLU A 234 10.33 8.71 -0.79
N PHE A 235 11.22 8.47 -1.75
CA PHE A 235 11.89 9.53 -2.50
C PHE A 235 10.94 10.31 -3.39
N ALA A 236 10.03 9.63 -4.09
CA ALA A 236 9.00 10.26 -4.91
C ALA A 236 8.13 11.20 -4.07
N SER A 237 7.66 10.74 -2.90
CA SER A 237 6.85 11.54 -1.97
C SER A 237 7.54 12.81 -1.43
N GLN A 238 8.88 12.86 -1.50
CA GLN A 238 9.70 13.98 -1.04
C GLN A 238 10.22 14.85 -2.20
N SER A 239 9.84 14.55 -3.44
CA SER A 239 10.32 15.19 -4.67
C SER A 239 9.16 15.60 -5.59
N LEU A 240 9.48 16.23 -6.73
CA LEU A 240 8.51 16.54 -7.79
C LEU A 240 8.44 15.45 -8.87
N PHE A 241 9.23 14.37 -8.73
CA PHE A 241 9.36 13.31 -9.71
C PHE A 241 8.41 12.14 -9.41
N SER A 242 7.97 11.45 -10.45
CA SER A 242 7.18 10.22 -10.32
C SER A 242 8.04 9.07 -9.76
N GLU A 243 7.39 8.03 -9.22
CA GLU A 243 8.09 6.83 -8.76
C GLU A 243 8.92 6.18 -9.88
N GLU A 244 8.38 6.20 -11.10
CA GLU A 244 9.08 5.70 -12.29
C GLU A 244 10.34 6.53 -12.60
N GLU A 245 10.25 7.86 -12.57
CA GLU A 245 11.39 8.75 -12.81
C GLU A 245 12.48 8.62 -11.74
N VAL A 246 12.07 8.44 -10.48
CA VAL A 246 12.98 8.16 -9.36
C VAL A 246 13.71 6.83 -9.59
N ALA A 247 12.99 5.77 -9.96
CA ALA A 247 13.59 4.48 -10.28
C ALA A 247 14.55 4.59 -11.47
N ARG A 248 14.17 5.30 -12.54
CA ARG A 248 15.03 5.53 -13.72
C ARG A 248 16.32 6.26 -13.33
N THR A 249 16.22 7.25 -12.45
CA THR A 249 17.39 7.99 -11.95
C THR A 249 18.33 7.10 -11.13
N ALA A 250 17.78 6.24 -10.26
CA ALA A 250 18.58 5.29 -9.49
C ALA A 250 19.33 4.29 -10.39
N VAL A 251 18.62 3.70 -11.37
CA VAL A 251 19.21 2.78 -12.37
C VAL A 251 20.27 3.48 -13.22
N LEU A 252 20.04 4.73 -13.63
CA LEU A 252 21.02 5.51 -14.39
C LEU A 252 22.32 5.77 -13.59
N LEU A 253 22.22 6.04 -12.29
CA LEU A 253 23.39 6.21 -11.42
C LEU A 253 24.19 4.90 -11.30
N ALA A 254 23.49 3.79 -11.08
CA ALA A 254 24.08 2.45 -11.05
C ALA A 254 24.77 2.09 -12.37
N ARG A 255 24.14 2.39 -13.52
CA ARG A 255 24.73 2.17 -14.85
C ARG A 255 26.01 2.96 -15.05
N ARG A 256 26.00 4.25 -14.68
CA ARG A 256 27.20 5.10 -14.75
C ARG A 256 28.31 4.57 -13.87
N ALA A 257 28.00 4.15 -12.65
CA ALA A 257 28.98 3.56 -11.75
C ALA A 257 29.58 2.27 -12.32
N LYS A 258 28.78 1.38 -12.92
CA LYS A 258 29.26 0.17 -13.61
C LYS A 258 30.19 0.50 -14.78
N ALA A 259 29.88 1.53 -15.56
CA ALA A 259 30.73 1.98 -16.66
C ALA A 259 32.10 2.51 -16.17
N HIS A 260 32.12 3.24 -15.05
CA HIS A 260 33.36 3.69 -14.42
C HIS A 260 34.12 2.55 -13.72
N ALA A 261 33.42 1.54 -13.21
CA ALA A 261 34.00 0.36 -12.56
C ALA A 261 34.87 -0.48 -13.50
N LYS A 262 34.50 -0.60 -14.79
CA LYS A 262 35.31 -1.29 -15.82
C LYS A 262 36.74 -0.74 -15.98
N ARG A 263 37.03 0.46 -15.44
CA ARG A 263 38.37 1.06 -15.45
C ARG A 263 39.16 0.82 -14.16
N HIS A 264 38.51 0.42 -13.07
CA HIS A 264 39.11 0.22 -11.75
C HIS A 264 38.43 -0.96 -11.04
N ASP A 265 39.09 -2.13 -11.09
CA ASP A 265 38.67 -3.36 -10.39
C ASP A 265 38.87 -3.23 -8.88
N SER A 266 37.92 -2.54 -8.23
CA SER A 266 37.81 -2.50 -6.78
C SER A 266 36.44 -3.03 -6.37
N ARG A 267 36.39 -3.80 -5.28
CA ARG A 267 35.14 -4.23 -4.61
C ARG A 267 34.18 -3.06 -4.35
N MET A 268 34.73 -1.86 -4.13
CA MET A 268 33.95 -0.62 -3.95
C MET A 268 33.25 -0.17 -5.23
N SER A 269 33.85 -0.42 -6.40
CA SER A 269 33.26 -0.12 -7.71
C SER A 269 32.08 -1.05 -7.99
N ALA A 270 32.19 -2.33 -7.65
CA ALA A 270 31.09 -3.31 -7.75
C ALA A 270 29.92 -2.93 -6.82
N ARG A 271 30.20 -2.53 -5.57
CA ARG A 271 29.16 -2.06 -4.65
C ARG A 271 28.44 -0.80 -5.14
N ARG A 272 29.13 0.11 -5.83
CA ARG A 272 28.52 1.31 -6.44
C ARG A 272 27.72 0.99 -7.70
N ALA A 273 27.96 -0.14 -8.36
CA ALA A 273 27.20 -0.57 -9.52
C ALA A 273 25.87 -1.23 -9.16
N ASP A 274 25.68 -1.63 -7.90
CA ASP A 274 24.45 -2.21 -7.37
C ASP A 274 23.37 -1.14 -7.15
N LEU A 275 22.16 -1.39 -7.64
CA LEU A 275 20.98 -0.54 -7.43
C LEU A 275 20.69 -0.32 -5.93
N GLY A 276 20.91 -1.33 -5.09
CA GLY A 276 20.69 -1.26 -3.64
C GLY A 276 21.51 -0.18 -2.96
N TYR A 277 22.70 0.11 -3.49
CA TYR A 277 23.55 1.16 -2.95
C TYR A 277 22.88 2.54 -2.97
N TYR A 278 22.13 2.84 -4.04
CA TYR A 278 21.46 4.13 -4.22
C TYR A 278 20.09 4.20 -3.55
N LEU A 279 19.39 3.07 -3.41
CA LEU A 279 18.05 3.09 -2.83
C LEU A 279 18.04 2.96 -1.31
N ILE A 280 18.84 2.05 -0.75
CA ILE A 280 18.77 1.68 0.67
C ILE A 280 20.06 1.93 1.46
N ALA A 281 21.18 2.21 0.80
CA ALA A 281 22.49 2.39 1.44
C ALA A 281 23.06 3.81 1.30
N GLU A 282 24.39 3.96 1.33
CA GLU A 282 25.08 5.26 1.42
C GLU A 282 24.89 6.13 0.15
N GLY A 283 24.64 5.52 -1.01
CA GLY A 283 24.35 6.20 -2.27
C GLY A 283 23.02 6.96 -2.28
N SER A 284 22.13 6.70 -1.33
CA SER A 284 20.84 7.39 -1.18
C SER A 284 21.00 8.90 -0.98
N ARG A 285 22.09 9.37 -0.35
CA ARG A 285 22.36 10.81 -0.20
C ARG A 285 22.57 11.49 -1.55
N LEU A 286 23.24 10.82 -2.49
CA LEU A 286 23.47 11.35 -3.84
C LEU A 286 22.17 11.39 -4.64
N LEU A 287 21.36 10.34 -4.54
CA LEU A 287 20.05 10.26 -5.18
C LEU A 287 19.11 11.36 -4.65
N LYS A 288 19.03 11.54 -3.32
CA LYS A 288 18.25 12.61 -2.68
C LYS A 288 18.67 14.01 -3.15
N ARG A 289 19.96 14.26 -3.29
CA ARG A 289 20.48 15.54 -3.81
C ARG A 289 20.08 15.78 -5.27
N ARG A 290 20.16 14.75 -6.11
CA ARG A 290 19.76 14.80 -7.53
C ARG A 290 18.27 15.08 -7.71
N LEU A 291 17.43 14.47 -6.88
CA LEU A 291 15.98 14.61 -6.93
C LEU A 291 15.47 15.86 -6.19
N GLY A 292 16.34 16.60 -5.52
CA GLY A 292 15.95 17.77 -4.72
C GLY A 292 15.04 17.43 -3.54
N CYS A 293 15.18 16.22 -2.96
CA CYS A 293 14.27 15.73 -1.93
C CYS A 293 14.27 16.64 -0.69
N ARG A 294 13.08 16.94 -0.17
CA ARG A 294 12.90 17.67 1.09
C ARG A 294 12.43 16.72 2.19
N PRO A 295 13.34 16.13 3.00
CA PRO A 295 12.95 15.14 3.99
C PRO A 295 12.20 15.77 5.17
N PRO A 296 11.23 15.06 5.77
CA PRO A 296 10.54 15.51 6.97
C PRO A 296 11.52 15.61 8.17
N LEU A 297 11.21 16.48 9.14
CA LEU A 297 12.07 16.72 10.31
C LEU A 297 12.46 15.44 11.05
N MET A 298 11.52 14.50 11.20
CA MET A 298 11.80 13.23 11.89
C MET A 298 12.72 12.31 11.08
N ALA A 299 12.69 12.38 9.75
CA ALA A 299 13.65 11.67 8.90
C ALA A 299 15.06 12.28 9.01
N LYS A 300 15.17 13.62 9.15
CA LYS A 300 16.45 14.28 9.43
C LYS A 300 17.03 13.87 10.77
N LEU A 301 16.21 13.83 11.84
CA LEU A 301 16.65 13.38 13.16
C LEU A 301 17.15 11.93 13.12
N ARG A 302 16.39 11.03 12.47
CA ARG A 302 16.79 9.63 12.29
C ARG A 302 18.11 9.50 11.51
N GLN A 303 18.28 10.27 10.44
CA GLN A 303 19.54 10.29 9.68
C GLN A 303 20.70 10.80 10.55
N MET A 304 20.50 11.86 11.35
CA MET A 304 21.53 12.39 12.23
C MET A 304 21.99 11.38 13.28
N ILE A 305 21.06 10.63 13.89
CA ILE A 305 21.36 9.55 14.84
C ILE A 305 22.20 8.45 14.18
N LEU A 306 21.86 8.07 12.93
CA LEU A 306 22.57 7.02 12.18
C LEU A 306 23.92 7.46 11.63
N ASP A 307 24.10 8.76 11.39
CA ASP A 307 25.35 9.34 10.90
C ASP A 307 26.40 9.44 12.04
N TRP A 308 25.96 9.54 13.29
CA TRP A 308 26.82 9.65 14.49
C TRP A 308 26.32 8.77 15.66
N PRO A 309 26.30 7.44 15.51
CA PRO A 309 25.69 6.54 16.49
C PRO A 309 26.42 6.57 17.85
N GLU A 310 27.74 6.67 17.84
CA GLU A 310 28.57 6.74 19.05
C GLU A 310 28.26 8.00 19.87
N ILE A 311 28.21 9.16 19.20
CA ILE A 311 27.93 10.44 19.86
C ILE A 311 26.51 10.45 20.43
N TYR A 312 25.52 9.99 19.65
CA TYR A 312 24.14 9.91 20.12
C TYR A 312 24.01 9.05 21.37
N TYR A 313 24.64 7.87 21.38
CA TYR A 313 24.53 6.94 22.50
C TYR A 313 25.23 7.48 23.75
N ILE A 314 26.47 7.95 23.63
CA ILE A 314 27.25 8.46 24.76
C ILE A 314 26.60 9.71 25.35
N VAL A 315 26.31 10.72 24.51
CA VAL A 315 25.71 11.97 24.97
C VAL A 315 24.29 11.74 25.51
N GLY A 316 23.52 10.84 24.89
CA GLY A 316 22.20 10.47 25.35
C GLY A 316 22.22 9.84 26.75
N VAL A 317 23.13 8.89 26.99
CA VAL A 317 23.28 8.23 28.30
C VAL A 317 23.75 9.24 29.35
N GLU A 318 24.75 10.06 29.06
CA GLU A 318 25.27 11.07 29.99
C GLU A 318 24.21 12.10 30.38
N LEU A 319 23.52 12.71 29.40
CA LEU A 319 22.47 13.70 29.67
C LEU A 319 21.30 13.10 30.45
N THR A 320 20.91 11.86 30.12
CA THR A 320 19.83 11.18 30.83
C THR A 320 20.25 10.84 32.26
N THR A 321 21.49 10.41 32.47
CA THR A 321 22.05 10.11 33.79
C THR A 321 22.10 11.35 34.66
N ILE A 322 22.66 12.45 34.14
CA ILE A 322 22.72 13.74 34.85
C ILE A 322 21.32 14.26 35.16
N GLY A 323 20.40 14.19 34.20
CA GLY A 323 19.00 14.59 34.39
C GLY A 323 18.30 13.78 35.47
N LEU A 324 18.49 12.46 35.50
CA LEU A 324 17.90 11.58 36.50
C LEU A 324 18.46 11.88 37.91
N VAL A 325 19.79 12.01 38.02
CA VAL A 325 20.47 12.37 39.28
C VAL A 325 19.99 13.74 39.77
N PHE A 326 19.88 14.73 38.88
CA PHE A 326 19.39 16.07 39.22
C PHE A 326 17.95 16.05 39.75
N VAL A 327 17.04 15.35 39.07
CA VAL A 327 15.63 15.21 39.49
C VAL A 327 15.54 14.51 40.86
N LEU A 328 16.30 13.43 41.06
CA LEU A 328 16.32 12.69 42.32
C LEU A 328 16.86 13.55 43.47
N LEU A 329 18.01 14.21 43.29
CA LEU A 329 18.59 15.10 44.31
C LEU A 329 17.66 16.25 44.69
N ARG A 330 16.97 16.84 43.70
CA ARG A 330 15.98 17.89 43.95
C ARG A 330 14.76 17.36 44.70
N SER A 331 14.28 16.16 44.38
CA SER A 331 13.17 15.53 45.10
C SER A 331 13.49 15.18 46.56
N LEU A 332 14.77 14.90 46.86
CA LEU A 332 15.28 14.60 48.19
C LEU A 332 15.63 15.86 49.02
N GLY A 333 15.55 17.06 48.43
CA GLY A 333 15.84 18.32 49.13
C GLY A 333 17.31 18.53 49.50
N ILE A 334 18.25 17.83 48.85
CA ILE A 334 19.68 17.87 49.19
C ILE A 334 20.35 19.06 48.48
N ALA A 335 20.85 20.03 49.25
CA ALA A 335 21.48 21.25 48.71
C ALA A 335 22.96 21.09 48.33
N ILE A 336 23.70 20.16 48.95
CA ILE A 336 25.12 19.88 48.65
C ILE A 336 25.26 18.40 48.25
N PRO A 337 25.19 18.09 46.95
CA PRO A 337 24.91 16.74 46.49
C PRO A 337 26.15 15.87 46.26
N LEU A 338 27.36 16.27 46.69
CA LEU A 338 28.59 15.65 46.19
C LEU A 338 28.67 14.13 46.46
N ILE A 339 28.44 13.70 47.70
CA ILE A 339 28.49 12.29 48.12
C ILE A 339 27.25 11.50 47.63
N PRO A 340 26.00 11.93 47.91
CA PRO A 340 24.82 11.18 47.46
C PRO A 340 24.68 11.16 45.93
N GLY A 341 25.08 12.22 45.24
CA GLY A 341 25.08 12.29 43.78
C GLY A 341 26.06 11.29 43.15
N LEU A 342 27.26 11.14 43.74
CA LEU A 342 28.23 10.14 43.29
C LEU A 342 27.70 8.70 43.49
N LEU A 343 27.04 8.43 44.61
CA LEU A 343 26.46 7.12 44.91
C LEU A 343 25.28 6.78 43.96
N LEU A 344 24.48 7.80 43.60
CA LEU A 344 23.35 7.67 42.68
C LEU A 344 23.76 7.50 41.21
N LEU A 345 25.00 7.83 40.86
CA LEU A 345 25.48 7.80 39.48
C LEU A 345 25.42 6.39 38.87
N ILE A 346 25.73 5.35 39.66
CA ILE A 346 25.70 3.95 39.22
C ILE A 346 24.26 3.49 38.87
N PRO A 347 23.28 3.52 39.78
CA PRO A 347 21.90 3.12 39.46
C PRO A 347 21.23 4.04 38.43
N ALA A 348 21.57 5.34 38.44
CA ALA A 348 21.05 6.27 37.45
C ALA A 348 21.60 5.98 36.05
N SER A 349 22.88 5.64 35.91
CA SER A 349 23.49 5.26 34.64
C SER A 349 22.84 3.99 34.08
N HIS A 350 22.59 2.98 34.92
CA HIS A 350 21.89 1.76 34.49
C HIS A 350 20.46 2.07 33.99
N ALA A 351 19.72 2.92 34.70
CA ALA A 351 18.39 3.37 34.26
C ALA A 351 18.44 4.19 32.96
N ALA A 352 19.44 5.07 32.82
CA ALA A 352 19.67 5.88 31.64
C ALA A 352 19.98 5.02 30.40
N VAL A 353 20.87 4.01 30.53
CA VAL A 353 21.15 3.04 29.48
C VAL A 353 19.87 2.32 29.04
N GLY A 354 19.05 1.85 29.99
CA GLY A 354 17.77 1.21 29.68
C GLY A 354 16.80 2.13 28.94
N LEU A 355 16.71 3.40 29.36
CA LEU A 355 15.85 4.40 28.72
C LEU A 355 16.34 4.73 27.30
N VAL A 356 17.63 5.00 27.13
CA VAL A 356 18.25 5.29 25.83
C VAL A 356 18.11 4.10 24.89
N ASN A 357 18.29 2.87 25.37
CA ASN A 357 18.12 1.66 24.54
C ASN A 357 16.65 1.48 24.08
N ARG A 358 15.69 1.74 24.99
CA ARG A 358 14.26 1.71 24.64
C ARG A 358 13.86 2.84 23.69
N LEU A 359 14.42 4.03 23.88
CA LEU A 359 14.24 5.15 22.97
C LEU A 359 14.85 4.85 21.59
N THR A 360 16.04 4.24 21.56
CA THR A 360 16.73 3.86 20.33
C THR A 360 15.93 2.82 19.54
N THR A 361 15.42 1.79 20.20
CA THR A 361 14.58 0.75 19.57
C THR A 361 13.24 1.29 19.09
N PHE A 362 12.71 2.35 19.71
CA PHE A 362 11.53 3.07 19.24
C PHE A 362 11.83 3.99 18.03
N LEU A 363 12.96 4.69 18.04
CA LEU A 363 13.34 5.66 16.99
C LEU A 363 13.95 5.01 15.75
N ILE A 364 14.64 3.89 15.90
CA ILE A 364 15.34 3.18 14.83
C ILE A 364 14.63 1.84 14.59
N PRO A 365 13.68 1.77 13.64
CA PRO A 365 13.07 0.50 13.29
C PRO A 365 14.11 -0.44 12.67
N PRO A 366 13.99 -1.77 12.90
CA PRO A 366 14.94 -2.76 12.42
C PRO A 366 15.05 -2.71 10.89
N ARG A 367 16.29 -2.69 10.38
CA ARG A 367 16.58 -2.78 8.94
C ARG A 367 16.61 -4.24 8.53
N ARG A 368 15.70 -4.64 7.65
CA ARG A 368 15.76 -5.95 7.00
C ARG A 368 16.85 -5.92 5.94
N LEU A 369 17.69 -6.93 5.91
CA LEU A 369 18.70 -7.10 4.86
C LEU A 369 18.05 -7.75 3.64
N PRO A 370 18.35 -7.25 2.42
CA PRO A 370 17.89 -7.87 1.19
C PRO A 370 18.40 -9.31 1.08
N LYS A 371 17.57 -10.19 0.52
CA LYS A 371 17.84 -11.60 0.29
C LYS A 371 17.60 -11.96 -1.17
N LEU A 372 18.37 -12.92 -1.65
CA LEU A 372 18.12 -13.56 -2.94
C LEU A 372 17.01 -14.60 -2.79
N ASP A 373 16.23 -14.76 -3.84
CA ASP A 373 15.25 -15.82 -3.97
C ASP A 373 15.94 -17.08 -4.49
N PHE A 374 15.86 -18.16 -3.71
CA PHE A 374 16.40 -19.48 -4.07
C PHE A 374 15.28 -20.52 -4.20
N SER A 375 14.03 -20.09 -4.34
CA SER A 375 12.87 -20.99 -4.47
C SER A 375 12.95 -21.89 -5.72
N GLU A 376 13.56 -21.40 -6.81
CA GLU A 376 13.80 -22.18 -8.03
C GLU A 376 15.19 -22.84 -8.11
N GLY A 377 16.00 -22.75 -7.04
CA GLY A 377 17.34 -23.32 -6.95
C GLY A 377 18.46 -22.29 -6.80
N VAL A 378 19.69 -22.78 -6.57
CA VAL A 378 20.88 -21.94 -6.44
C VAL A 378 21.44 -21.66 -7.85
N PRO A 379 21.70 -20.39 -8.24
CA PRO A 379 22.33 -20.08 -9.52
C PRO A 379 23.68 -20.81 -9.67
N PRO A 380 24.00 -21.33 -10.86
CA PRO A 380 25.34 -21.87 -11.11
C PRO A 380 26.37 -20.73 -11.03
N ASP A 381 27.45 -20.97 -10.30
CA ASP A 381 28.55 -20.01 -10.00
C ASP A 381 29.14 -19.30 -11.24
#